data_AF-A0A931YYG0-F1
#
_entry.id   AF-A0A931YYG0-F1
#
_cell.length_a   1.000
_cell.length_b   1.000
_cell.length_c   1.000
_cell.angle_alpha   90.00
_cell.angle_beta   90.00
_cell.angle_gamma   90.00
#
_symmetry.space_group_name_H-M   'P 1'
#
loop_
_entity.id
_entity.type
_entity.pdbx_description
1 polymer ?
#
loop_
_entity_poly.entity_id
_entity_poly.type
_entity_poly.pdbx_seq_one_letter_code
_entity_poly.pdbx_strand_id
1 'polypeptide(L)'
;MRGLGWRSRLGPVVLAALVTLALAPPAGGQVKLRVVVVLPYDASALEAGDRWMGEGVAQALTLGLAQHAAFVPIDRARLRALGAPDAWGDAGALQAARALRAEAAL
;
A
#
# COMPACT_ATOMS: atom_id res chain seq x y z
N MET A 1 -8.90 -15.58 -51.79
CA MET A 1 -9.10 -14.70 -50.62
C MET A 1 -9.11 -15.55 -49.35
N ARG A 2 -7.94 -15.82 -48.75
CA ARG A 2 -7.78 -16.60 -47.50
C ARG A 2 -6.95 -15.74 -46.55
N GLY A 3 -7.53 -15.25 -45.45
CA GLY A 3 -6.76 -14.40 -44.52
C GLY A 3 -7.47 -13.82 -43.31
N LEU A 4 -8.77 -14.09 -43.07
CA LEU A 4 -9.53 -13.42 -41.99
C LEU A 4 -10.10 -14.38 -40.92
N GLY A 5 -9.65 -15.63 -40.87
CA GLY A 5 -10.14 -16.62 -39.88
C GLY A 5 -9.37 -16.68 -38.56
N TRP A 6 -8.09 -16.26 -38.54
CA TRP A 6 -7.23 -16.42 -37.36
C TRP A 6 -7.51 -15.35 -36.29
N ARG A 7 -7.59 -14.07 -36.67
CA ARG A 7 -7.71 -12.95 -35.72
C ARG A 7 -8.99 -13.00 -34.88
N SER A 8 -10.08 -13.56 -35.41
CA SER A 8 -11.36 -13.74 -34.70
C SER A 8 -11.30 -14.81 -33.60
N ARG A 9 -10.41 -15.81 -33.73
CA ARG A 9 -10.26 -16.89 -32.74
C ARG A 9 -9.35 -16.52 -31.57
N LEU A 10 -8.66 -15.39 -31.62
CA LEU A 10 -7.76 -14.94 -30.54
C LEU A 10 -8.52 -14.29 -29.38
N GLY A 11 -9.65 -13.62 -29.65
CA GLY A 11 -10.49 -13.00 -28.63
C GLY A 11 -10.90 -13.95 -27.49
N PRO A 12 -11.49 -15.13 -27.78
CA PRO A 12 -11.88 -16.07 -26.72
C PRO A 12 -10.68 -16.67 -25.98
N VAL A 13 -9.53 -16.85 -26.65
CA VAL A 13 -8.31 -17.37 -26.02
C VAL A 13 -7.72 -16.36 -25.04
N VAL A 14 -7.66 -15.08 -25.43
CA VAL A 14 -7.19 -13.99 -24.56
C VAL A 14 -8.13 -13.81 -23.38
N LEU A 15 -9.45 -13.86 -23.61
CA LEU A 15 -10.43 -13.78 -22.53
C LEU A 15 -10.30 -14.97 -21.55
N ALA A 16 -10.17 -16.18 -22.07
CA ALA A 16 -9.96 -17.38 -21.26
C ALA A 16 -8.66 -17.29 -20.44
N ALA A 17 -7.58 -16.79 -21.04
CA ALA A 17 -6.30 -16.58 -20.36
C ALA A 17 -6.38 -15.51 -19.25
N LEU A 18 -7.12 -14.41 -19.47
CA LEU A 18 -7.35 -13.39 -18.45
C LEU A 18 -8.20 -13.93 -17.29
N VAL A 19 -9.23 -14.73 -17.59
CA VAL A 19 -10.10 -15.35 -16.59
C VAL A 19 -9.31 -16.36 -15.73
N THR A 20 -8.49 -17.21 -16.34
CA THR A 20 -7.64 -18.14 -15.58
C THR A 20 -6.59 -17.41 -14.74
N LEU A 21 -6.06 -16.28 -15.21
CA LEU A 21 -5.13 -15.47 -14.41
C LEU A 21 -5.82 -14.81 -13.21
N ALA A 22 -7.06 -14.32 -13.38
CA ALA A 22 -7.84 -13.71 -12.30
C ALA A 22 -8.32 -14.74 -11.25
N LEU A 23 -8.50 -16.00 -11.64
CA LEU A 23 -8.90 -17.11 -10.77
C LEU A 23 -7.72 -17.87 -10.18
N ALA A 24 -6.48 -17.50 -10.51
CA ALA A 24 -5.30 -18.14 -9.96
C ALA A 24 -5.31 -17.98 -8.43
N PRO A 25 -5.30 -19.07 -7.64
CA PRO A 25 -5.19 -18.95 -6.20
C PRO A 25 -3.88 -18.23 -5.86
N PRO A 26 -3.88 -17.33 -4.85
CA PRO A 26 -2.64 -16.69 -4.43
C PRO A 26 -1.63 -17.79 -4.08
N ALA A 27 -0.41 -17.69 -4.63
CA ALA A 27 0.63 -18.66 -4.40
C ALA A 27 0.79 -18.88 -2.88
N GLY A 28 0.44 -20.08 -2.42
CA GLY A 28 0.30 -20.45 -1.01
C GLY A 28 1.64 -20.62 -0.30
N GLY A 29 2.49 -19.60 -0.34
CA GLY A 29 3.62 -19.48 0.57
C GLY A 29 3.14 -18.98 1.93
N GLN A 30 3.71 -19.48 3.02
CA GLN A 30 3.54 -18.84 4.33
C GLN A 30 4.11 -17.43 4.27
N VAL A 31 3.24 -16.44 4.15
CA VAL A 31 3.62 -15.03 4.19
C VAL A 31 3.72 -14.62 5.65
N LYS A 32 4.93 -14.30 6.12
CA LYS A 32 5.13 -13.72 7.45
C LYS A 32 4.44 -12.35 7.49
N LEU A 33 3.42 -12.22 8.32
CA LEU A 33 2.75 -10.94 8.57
C LEU A 33 3.72 -9.97 9.25
N ARG A 34 3.72 -8.73 8.79
CA ARG A 34 4.50 -7.62 9.34
C ARG A 34 3.57 -6.48 9.69
N VAL A 35 3.57 -6.09 10.96
CA VAL A 35 2.80 -4.93 11.41
C VAL A 35 3.57 -3.66 11.06
N VAL A 36 2.94 -2.72 10.35
CA VAL A 36 3.60 -1.49 9.86
C VAL A 36 2.78 -0.28 10.24
N VAL A 37 3.44 0.80 10.67
CA VAL A 37 2.79 2.11 10.86
C VAL A 37 3.27 3.07 9.78
N VAL A 38 2.33 3.79 9.15
CA VAL A 38 2.62 4.88 8.21
C VAL A 38 2.47 6.19 8.96
N LEU A 39 3.57 6.94 9.08
CA LEU A 39 3.62 8.23 9.73
C LEU A 39 3.09 9.31 8.77
N PRO A 40 2.59 10.44 9.30
CA PRO A 40 2.32 11.62 8.49
C PRO A 40 3.60 12.05 7.76
N TYR A 41 3.49 12.20 6.43
CA TYR A 41 4.60 12.70 5.63
C TYR A 41 4.92 14.15 6.00
N ASP A 42 6.20 14.44 6.23
CA ASP A 42 6.66 15.80 6.48
C ASP A 42 6.62 16.62 5.19
N ALA A 43 5.52 17.37 5.03
CA ALA A 43 5.31 18.30 3.93
C ALA A 43 5.71 19.74 4.30
N SER A 44 6.42 19.98 5.41
CA SER A 44 6.79 21.33 5.86
C SER A 44 7.70 22.05 4.86
N ALA A 45 8.49 21.30 4.09
CA ALA A 45 9.33 21.81 3.02
C ALA A 45 8.55 22.21 1.74
N LEU A 46 7.26 21.85 1.63
CA LEU A 46 6.41 22.20 0.50
C LEU A 46 5.71 23.54 0.71
N GLU A 47 5.37 24.21 -0.39
CA GLU A 47 4.54 25.40 -0.36
C GLU A 47 3.18 25.12 0.28
N ALA A 48 2.56 26.14 0.89
CA ALA A 48 1.30 25.97 1.63
C ALA A 48 0.18 25.34 0.78
N GLY A 49 0.12 25.69 -0.52
CA GLY A 49 -0.83 25.12 -1.48
C GLY A 49 -0.59 23.66 -1.84
N ASP A 50 0.59 23.13 -1.52
CA ASP A 50 1.07 21.80 -1.90
C ASP A 50 1.16 20.83 -0.72
N ARG A 51 1.02 21.32 0.52
CA ARG A 51 1.12 20.48 1.73
C ARG A 51 0.08 19.36 1.81
N TRP A 52 -1.05 19.50 1.11
CA TRP A 52 -2.06 18.43 1.01
C TRP A 52 -1.49 17.15 0.39
N MET A 53 -0.41 17.25 -0.40
CA MET A 53 0.23 16.08 -0.99
C MET A 53 0.83 15.14 0.06
N GLY A 54 1.29 15.65 1.21
CA GLY A 54 1.80 14.79 2.28
C GLY A 54 0.73 13.82 2.81
N GLU A 55 -0.52 14.29 2.89
CA GLU A 55 -1.66 13.45 3.22
C GLU A 55 -1.93 12.42 2.12
N GLY A 56 -1.90 12.84 0.85
CA GLY A 56 -2.06 11.96 -0.30
C GLY A 56 -1.03 10.83 -0.36
N VAL A 57 0.25 11.14 -0.09
CA VAL A 57 1.34 10.15 -0.04
C VAL A 57 1.09 9.11 1.06
N ALA A 58 0.75 9.57 2.28
CA ALA A 58 0.47 8.66 3.39
C ALA A 58 -0.74 7.73 3.09
N GLN A 59 -1.79 8.26 2.46
CA GLN A 59 -2.94 7.46 2.03
C GLN A 59 -2.58 6.45 0.93
N ALA A 60 -1.81 6.88 -0.07
CA ALA A 60 -1.36 6.00 -1.16
C ALA A 60 -0.49 4.85 -0.63
N LEU A 61 0.43 5.12 0.28
CA LEU A 61 1.24 4.09 0.94
C LEU A 61 0.38 3.13 1.75
N THR A 62 -0.57 3.65 2.54
CA THR A 62 -1.50 2.81 3.32
C THR A 62 -2.32 1.89 2.41
N LEU A 63 -2.83 2.42 1.29
CA LEU A 63 -3.58 1.66 0.30
C LEU A 63 -2.71 0.61 -0.39
N GLY A 64 -1.46 0.93 -0.73
CA GLY A 64 -0.51 0.00 -1.32
C GLY A 64 -0.16 -1.16 -0.37
N LEU A 65 0.08 -0.86 0.90
CA LEU A 65 0.36 -1.88 1.92
C LEU A 65 -0.85 -2.77 2.19
N ALA A 66 -2.06 -2.20 2.23
CA ALA A 66 -3.30 -2.95 2.44
C ALA A 66 -3.60 -3.95 1.32
N GLN A 67 -3.09 -3.72 0.10
CA GLN A 67 -3.24 -4.64 -1.03
C GLN A 67 -2.33 -5.87 -0.94
N HIS A 68 -1.31 -5.84 -0.08
CA HIS A 68 -0.34 -6.93 0.02
C HIS A 68 -0.60 -7.77 1.27
N ALA A 69 -0.82 -9.08 1.09
CA ALA A 69 -1.13 -10.02 2.18
C ALA A 69 -0.06 -10.18 3.28
N ALA A 70 1.07 -9.48 3.15
CA ALA A 70 2.18 -9.53 4.10
C ALA A 70 2.13 -8.42 5.15
N PHE A 71 1.38 -7.35 4.90
CA PHE A 71 1.40 -6.17 5.73
C PHE A 71 0.09 -5.99 6.47
N VAL A 72 0.20 -5.65 7.74
CA VAL A 72 -0.92 -5.27 8.59
C VAL A 72 -0.70 -3.80 8.96
N PRO A 73 -1.24 -2.84 8.18
CA PRO A 73 -1.11 -1.43 8.48
C PRO A 73 -1.87 -1.08 9.75
N ILE A 74 -1.25 -0.30 10.65
CA ILE A 74 -1.89 0.20 11.86
C ILE A 74 -2.82 1.35 11.52
N ASP A 75 -4.02 1.33 12.12
CA ASP A 75 -5.00 2.39 11.96
C ASP A 75 -4.46 3.75 12.41
N ARG A 76 -4.68 4.77 11.59
CA ARG A 76 -4.25 6.14 11.82
C ARG A 76 -4.82 6.77 13.09
N ALA A 77 -6.03 6.38 13.51
CA ALA A 77 -6.61 6.82 14.77
C ALA A 77 -5.78 6.34 15.98
N ARG A 78 -5.17 5.14 15.89
CA ARG A 78 -4.25 4.65 16.93
C ARG A 78 -2.96 5.46 16.97
N LEU A 79 -2.43 5.86 15.81
CA LEU A 79 -1.27 6.75 15.76
C LEU A 79 -1.60 8.12 16.36
N ARG A 80 -2.76 8.71 16.02
CA ARG A 80 -3.21 9.99 16.59
C ARG A 80 -3.39 9.97 18.10
N ALA A 81 -3.78 8.83 18.68
CA ALA A 81 -3.91 8.67 20.12
C ALA A 81 -2.57 8.78 20.87
N LEU A 82 -1.43 8.62 20.19
CA LEU A 82 -0.10 8.84 20.76
C LEU A 82 0.31 10.32 20.79
N GLY A 83 -0.49 11.20 20.17
CA GLY A 83 -0.15 12.60 19.94
C GLY A 83 0.48 12.83 18.56
N ALA A 84 0.50 14.09 18.14
CA ALA A 84 1.10 14.54 16.89
C ALA A 84 2.26 15.48 17.21
N PRO A 85 3.53 15.02 17.19
CA PRO A 85 4.66 15.93 17.18
C PRO A 85 4.66 16.77 15.89
N ASP A 86 5.18 18.00 15.95
CA ASP A 86 5.26 18.91 14.79
C ASP A 86 6.09 18.30 13.63
N ALA A 87 7.03 17.41 13.96
CA ALA A 87 7.78 16.61 12.99
C ALA A 87 8.03 15.19 13.53
N TRP A 88 7.80 14.19 12.68
CA TRP A 88 8.13 12.79 12.96
C TRP A 88 9.59 12.52 12.56
N GLY A 89 10.54 13.00 13.36
CA GLY A 89 11.95 12.61 13.22
C GLY A 89 12.19 11.15 13.65
N ASP A 90 13.40 10.64 13.39
CA ASP A 90 13.77 9.23 13.65
C ASP A 90 13.41 8.72 15.05
N ALA A 91 13.65 9.55 16.08
CA ALA A 91 13.34 9.20 17.46
C ALA A 91 11.82 9.06 17.71
N GLY A 92 11.02 9.97 17.15
CA GLY A 92 9.56 9.93 17.24
C GLY A 92 8.98 8.75 16.47
N ALA A 93 9.53 8.47 15.28
CA ALA A 93 9.17 7.31 14.47
C ALA A 93 9.43 5.99 15.21
N LEU A 94 10.62 5.85 15.82
CA LEU A 94 10.98 4.67 16.62
C LEU A 94 10.10 4.53 17.86
N GLN A 95 9.78 5.63 18.53
CA GLN A 95 8.90 5.61 19.70
C GLN A 95 7.47 5.20 19.33
N ALA A 96 6.91 5.73 18.23
CA ALA A 96 5.60 5.31 17.73
C ALA A 96 5.60 3.83 17.33
N ALA A 97 6.62 3.36 16.61
CA ALA A 97 6.73 1.94 16.25
C ALA A 97 6.72 1.05 17.51
N ARG A 98 7.48 1.40 18.54
CA ARG A 98 7.51 0.66 19.81
C ARG A 98 6.18 0.71 20.55
N ALA A 99 5.57 1.89 20.67
CA ALA A 99 4.31 2.08 21.36
C ALA A 99 3.17 1.28 20.69
N LEU A 100 3.17 1.21 19.36
CA LEU A 100 2.17 0.50 18.58
C LEU A 100 2.53 -0.97 18.31
N ARG A 101 3.70 -1.43 18.78
CA ARG A 101 4.28 -2.76 18.47
C ARG A 101 4.35 -3.02 16.96
N ALA A 102 4.63 -1.98 16.18
CA ALA A 102 4.93 -2.11 14.76
C ALA A 102 6.36 -2.64 14.56
N GLU A 103 6.55 -3.48 13.54
CA GLU A 103 7.87 -3.96 13.12
C GLU A 103 8.64 -2.91 12.32
N ALA A 104 7.92 -1.97 11.70
CA ALA A 104 8.49 -0.85 10.94
C ALA A 104 7.61 0.39 11.02
N ALA A 105 8.25 1.56 10.95
CA ALA A 105 7.61 2.85 10.70
C ALA A 105 8.09 3.38 9.34
N LEU A 106 7.15 3.89 8.54
CA LEU A 106 7.36 4.47 7.22
C LEU A 106 6.96 5.94 7.21
#